data_AF-A0AB37S604-F1
#
_entry.id   AF-A0AB37S604-F1
#
_cell.length_a   1.000
_cell.length_b   1.000
_cell.length_c   1.000
_cell.angle_alpha   90.00
_cell.angle_beta   90.00
_cell.angle_gamma   90.00
#
_symmetry.space_group_name_H-M   'P 1'
#
loop_
_entity.id
_entity.type
_entity.pdbx_description
1 polymer ?
#
loop_
_entity_poly.entity_id
_entity_poly.type
_entity_poly.pdbx_seq_one_letter_code
_entity_poly.pdbx_strand_id
1 'polypeptide(L)'
;MNPNEPRTPVWRPVSYLLIVFDLFGGQLEEAQALHGKLVSCRLHPHVLDDATLARIRQVYSEQREFLPVQREQFKRWQSEVSTHEQRDMLAHLTARADQLSALQDQILAVVDELSSGSIDRLMGMSDADLAAAVLSGRVNLPKR
;
A
#
# COMPACT_ATOMS: atom_id res chain seq x y z
N MET A 1 -11.85 -9.03 -27.26
CA MET A 1 -11.26 -7.80 -26.68
C MET A 1 -9.89 -8.18 -26.14
N ASN A 2 -8.81 -7.68 -26.72
CA ASN A 2 -7.45 -8.10 -26.35
C ASN A 2 -7.07 -7.50 -24.97
N PRO A 3 -6.58 -8.32 -24.02
CA PRO A 3 -6.21 -7.84 -22.68
C PRO A 3 -4.91 -7.03 -22.64
N ASN A 4 -4.22 -6.85 -23.78
CA ASN A 4 -2.85 -6.34 -23.87
C ASN A 4 -2.69 -5.00 -24.61
N GLU A 5 -3.78 -4.27 -24.91
CA GLU A 5 -3.64 -2.89 -25.39
C GLU A 5 -3.51 -1.91 -24.21
N PRO A 6 -2.54 -0.96 -24.25
CA PRO A 6 -2.44 0.07 -23.24
C PRO A 6 -3.73 0.89 -23.26
N ARG A 7 -4.56 0.69 -22.23
CA ARG A 7 -5.80 1.45 -22.06
C ARG A 7 -5.43 2.89 -21.84
N THR A 8 -5.76 3.76 -22.79
CA THR A 8 -5.62 5.19 -22.63
C THR A 8 -6.47 5.65 -21.43
N PRO A 9 -5.89 6.40 -20.48
CA PRO A 9 -6.64 6.88 -19.33
C PRO A 9 -7.85 7.70 -19.75
N VAL A 10 -9.01 7.41 -19.16
CA VAL A 10 -10.22 8.22 -19.33
C VAL A 10 -10.16 9.38 -18.35
N TRP A 11 -9.90 10.58 -18.87
CA TRP A 11 -9.88 11.81 -18.08
C TRP A 11 -11.30 12.21 -17.67
N ARG A 12 -11.43 12.71 -16.44
CA ARG A 12 -12.70 13.10 -15.82
C ARG A 12 -12.80 14.62 -15.69
N PRO A 13 -13.99 15.21 -15.85
CA PRO A 13 -14.22 16.63 -15.59
C PRO A 13 -14.16 16.95 -14.09
N VAL A 14 -13.91 18.21 -13.74
CA VAL A 14 -13.81 18.68 -12.34
C VAL A 14 -15.05 18.40 -11.48
N SER A 15 -16.21 18.11 -12.09
CA SER A 15 -17.41 17.68 -11.36
C SER A 15 -17.21 16.37 -10.58
N TYR A 16 -16.21 15.56 -10.94
CA TYR A 16 -15.83 14.35 -10.20
C TYR A 16 -14.92 14.61 -9.00
N LEU A 17 -14.47 15.85 -8.79
CA LEU A 17 -13.50 16.19 -7.75
C LEU A 17 -13.93 15.71 -6.36
N LEU A 18 -15.21 15.91 -5.99
CA LEU A 18 -15.75 15.48 -4.70
C LEU A 18 -15.72 13.95 -4.55
N ILE A 19 -16.15 13.22 -5.59
CA ILE A 19 -16.17 11.76 -5.57
C ILE A 19 -14.75 11.20 -5.39
N VAL A 20 -13.78 11.76 -6.10
CA VAL A 20 -12.39 11.34 -6.00
C VAL A 20 -11.80 11.75 -4.64
N PHE A 21 -12.19 12.91 -4.11
CA PHE A 21 -11.78 13.35 -2.78
C PHE A 21 -12.18 12.37 -1.68
N ASP A 22 -13.44 11.91 -1.69
CA ASP A 22 -13.96 10.94 -0.73
C ASP A 22 -13.31 9.56 -0.91
N LEU A 23 -13.12 9.11 -2.15
CA LEU A 23 -12.45 7.84 -2.46
C LEU A 23 -11.02 7.81 -1.90
N PHE A 24 -10.25 8.87 -2.08
CA PHE A 24 -8.90 8.98 -1.51
C PHE A 24 -8.92 9.04 0.01
N GLY A 25 -9.95 9.61 0.61
CA GLY A 25 -10.17 9.57 2.06
C GLY A 25 -10.27 8.13 2.58
N GLY A 26 -11.17 7.34 1.98
CA GLY A 26 -11.33 5.93 2.34
C GLY A 26 -10.07 5.10 2.10
N GLN A 27 -9.39 5.29 0.97
CA GLN A 27 -8.13 4.59 0.68
C GLN A 27 -7.04 4.91 1.69
N LEU A 28 -6.96 6.17 2.15
CA LEU A 28 -6.00 6.58 3.16
C LEU A 28 -6.31 5.92 4.52
N GLU A 29 -7.58 5.90 4.94
CA GLU A 29 -8.01 5.23 6.17
C GLU A 29 -7.71 3.72 6.14
N GLU A 30 -8.04 3.04 5.04
CA GLU A 30 -7.77 1.62 4.85
C GLU A 30 -6.27 1.31 4.90
N ALA A 31 -5.46 2.11 4.18
CA ALA A 31 -4.01 1.95 4.18
C ALA A 31 -3.41 2.19 5.58
N GLN A 32 -3.90 3.17 6.33
CA GLN A 32 -3.44 3.43 7.69
C GLN A 32 -3.77 2.26 8.62
N ALA A 33 -5.00 1.73 8.53
CA ALA A 33 -5.42 0.58 9.32
C ALA A 33 -4.59 -0.68 8.99
N LEU A 34 -4.32 -0.94 7.71
CA LEU A 34 -3.47 -2.06 7.31
C LEU A 34 -2.03 -1.88 7.78
N HIS A 35 -1.45 -0.70 7.57
CA HIS A 35 -0.09 -0.40 8.02
C HIS A 35 0.05 -0.61 9.53
N GLY A 36 -0.90 -0.12 10.33
CA GLY A 36 -0.92 -0.34 11.78
C GLY A 36 -0.94 -1.82 12.16
N LYS A 37 -1.76 -2.64 11.48
CA LYS A 37 -1.79 -4.09 11.67
C LYS A 37 -0.44 -4.74 11.33
N LEU A 38 0.13 -4.42 10.18
CA LEU A 38 1.42 -4.98 9.74
C LEU A 38 2.56 -4.62 10.70
N VAL A 39 2.62 -3.36 11.16
CA VAL A 39 3.61 -2.94 12.16
C VAL A 39 3.45 -3.71 13.46
N SER A 40 2.23 -3.99 13.91
CA SER A 40 1.99 -4.81 15.11
C SER A 40 2.47 -6.25 14.97
N CYS A 41 2.47 -6.79 13.73
CA CYS A 41 2.95 -8.14 13.43
C CYS A 41 4.48 -8.25 13.44
N ARG A 42 5.25 -7.16 13.49
CA ARG A 42 6.73 -7.22 13.57
C ARG A 42 7.23 -8.02 14.77
N LEU A 43 6.50 -7.99 15.88
CA LEU A 43 6.85 -8.77 17.08
C LEU A 43 6.57 -10.26 16.92
N HIS A 44 5.66 -10.64 16.00
CA HIS A 44 5.26 -12.01 15.73
C HIS A 44 5.06 -12.24 14.21
N PRO A 45 6.13 -12.21 13.39
CA PRO A 45 6.01 -12.24 11.94
C PRO A 45 5.36 -13.51 11.38
N HIS A 46 5.47 -14.62 12.12
CA HIS A 46 4.90 -15.94 11.80
C HIS A 46 3.37 -15.99 11.83
N VAL A 47 2.69 -14.94 12.28
CA VAL A 47 1.21 -14.86 12.25
C VAL A 47 0.68 -14.69 10.82
N LEU A 48 1.50 -14.19 9.90
CA LEU A 48 1.13 -13.99 8.50
C LEU A 48 1.75 -15.08 7.61
N ASP A 49 0.93 -15.62 6.70
CA ASP A 49 1.37 -16.51 5.63
C ASP A 49 1.92 -15.74 4.42
N ASP A 50 2.72 -16.43 3.59
CA ASP A 50 3.32 -15.81 2.41
C ASP A 50 2.27 -15.37 1.37
N ALA A 51 1.13 -16.09 1.28
CA ALA A 51 0.06 -15.76 0.34
C ALA A 51 -0.59 -14.41 0.66
N THR A 52 -0.78 -14.10 1.94
CA THR A 52 -1.33 -12.84 2.43
C THR A 52 -0.34 -11.70 2.16
N LEU A 53 0.94 -11.90 2.48
CA LEU A 53 1.99 -10.90 2.21
C LEU A 53 2.15 -10.64 0.70
N ALA A 54 2.12 -11.68 -0.12
CA ALA A 54 2.18 -11.57 -1.58
C ALA A 54 0.98 -10.79 -2.14
N ARG A 55 -0.24 -11.06 -1.63
CA ARG A 55 -1.45 -10.35 -2.04
C ARG A 55 -1.38 -8.87 -1.67
N ILE A 56 -0.94 -8.54 -0.46
CA ILE A 56 -0.78 -7.15 -0.04
C ILE A 56 0.24 -6.45 -0.94
N ARG A 57 1.40 -7.06 -1.17
CA ARG A 57 2.42 -6.53 -2.09
C ARG A 57 1.85 -6.25 -3.46
N GLN A 58 1.11 -7.20 -4.03
CA GLN A 58 0.50 -7.05 -5.35
C GLN A 58 -0.44 -5.84 -5.39
N VAL A 59 -1.42 -5.79 -4.48
CA VAL A 59 -2.42 -4.71 -4.45
C VAL A 59 -1.77 -3.33 -4.31
N TYR A 60 -0.82 -3.18 -3.40
CA TYR A 60 -0.18 -1.90 -3.14
C TYR A 60 0.83 -1.49 -4.24
N SER A 61 1.43 -2.47 -4.94
CA SER A 61 2.25 -2.18 -6.13
C SER A 61 1.39 -1.73 -7.30
N GLU A 62 0.28 -2.43 -7.58
CA GLU A 62 -0.68 -2.05 -8.63
C GLU A 62 -1.25 -0.65 -8.36
N GLN A 63 -1.67 -0.34 -7.12
CA GLN A 63 -2.15 1.01 -6.78
C GLN A 63 -1.10 2.10 -7.05
N ARG A 64 0.17 1.82 -6.76
CA ARG A 64 1.28 2.75 -6.98
C ARG A 64 1.51 3.01 -8.48
N GLU A 65 1.30 2.01 -9.34
CA GLU A 65 1.39 2.17 -10.80
C GLU A 65 0.33 3.15 -11.35
N PHE A 66 -0.81 3.32 -10.66
CA PHE A 66 -1.85 4.26 -11.07
C PHE A 66 -1.62 5.71 -10.59
N LEU A 67 -0.75 5.95 -9.60
CA LEU A 67 -0.52 7.28 -9.05
C LEU A 67 -0.10 8.34 -10.09
N PRO A 68 0.77 8.05 -11.09
CA PRO A 68 1.13 9.04 -12.11
C PRO A 68 -0.08 9.52 -12.92
N VAL A 69 -1.00 8.62 -13.26
CA VAL A 69 -2.23 8.95 -13.99
C VAL A 69 -3.15 9.82 -13.13
N GLN A 70 -3.28 9.50 -11.84
CA GLN A 70 -4.10 10.28 -10.90
C GLN A 70 -3.52 11.69 -10.69
N ARG A 71 -2.19 11.82 -10.55
CA ARG A 71 -1.50 13.13 -10.46
C ARG A 71 -1.71 13.97 -11.71
N GLU A 72 -1.69 13.36 -12.88
CA GLU A 72 -1.97 14.06 -14.14
C GLU A 72 -3.43 14.54 -14.22
N GLN A 73 -4.38 13.73 -13.73
CA GLN A 73 -5.78 14.16 -13.61
C GLN A 73 -5.92 15.39 -12.70
N PHE A 74 -5.19 15.45 -11.58
CA PHE A 74 -5.25 16.60 -10.66
C PHE A 74 -4.66 17.86 -11.29
N LYS A 75 -3.56 17.73 -12.05
CA LYS A 75 -2.99 18.85 -12.81
C LYS A 75 -3.98 19.43 -13.80
N ARG A 76 -4.71 18.57 -14.52
CA ARG A 76 -5.75 19.01 -15.47
C ARG A 76 -6.87 19.78 -14.78
N TRP A 77 -7.29 19.33 -13.59
CA TRP A 77 -8.29 20.05 -12.81
C TRP A 77 -7.85 21.44 -12.36
N GLN A 78 -6.54 21.73 -12.27
CA GLN A 78 -6.06 23.07 -11.88
C GLN A 78 -6.54 24.16 -12.85
N SER A 79 -6.75 23.86 -14.14
CA SER A 79 -7.31 24.82 -15.10
C SER A 79 -8.84 24.79 -15.20
N GLU A 80 -9.51 23.82 -14.57
CA GLU A 80 -10.98 23.67 -14.62
C GLU A 80 -11.67 24.19 -13.36
N VAL A 81 -10.98 24.25 -12.22
CA VAL A 81 -11.55 24.75 -10.95
C VAL A 81 -11.92 26.23 -11.06
N SER A 82 -13.16 26.57 -10.75
CA SER A 82 -13.66 27.95 -10.85
C SER A 82 -13.86 28.60 -9.48
N THR A 83 -14.17 27.81 -8.45
CA THR A 83 -14.48 28.30 -7.09
C THR A 83 -13.32 28.14 -6.11
N HIS A 84 -13.35 28.91 -5.01
CA HIS A 84 -12.35 28.78 -3.95
C HIS A 84 -12.43 27.40 -3.27
N GLU A 85 -13.62 26.91 -3.00
CA GLU A 85 -13.85 25.59 -2.38
C GLU A 85 -13.27 24.45 -3.25
N GLN A 86 -13.45 24.51 -4.57
CA GLN A 86 -12.85 23.53 -5.48
C GLN A 86 -11.32 23.60 -5.49
N ARG A 87 -10.73 24.80 -5.44
CA ARG A 87 -9.27 24.96 -5.34
C ARG A 87 -8.72 24.36 -4.05
N ASP A 88 -9.38 24.61 -2.93
CA ASP A 88 -8.99 24.08 -1.63
C ASP A 88 -9.15 22.56 -1.57
N MET A 89 -10.26 22.03 -2.10
CA MET A 89 -10.48 20.59 -2.21
C MET A 89 -9.43 19.91 -3.10
N LEU A 90 -9.05 20.52 -4.22
CA LEU A 90 -7.99 20.00 -5.09
C LEU A 90 -6.61 20.04 -4.42
N ALA A 91 -6.31 21.09 -3.65
CA ALA A 91 -5.08 21.18 -2.87
C ALA A 91 -5.01 20.08 -1.80
N HIS A 92 -6.10 19.89 -1.05
CA HIS A 92 -6.21 18.81 -0.06
C HIS A 92 -6.14 17.42 -0.71
N LEU A 93 -6.78 17.22 -1.86
CA LEU A 93 -6.70 15.97 -2.61
C LEU A 93 -5.25 15.65 -3.02
N THR A 94 -4.54 16.66 -3.52
CA THR A 94 -3.13 16.51 -3.91
C THR A 94 -2.28 16.09 -2.72
N ALA A 95 -2.44 16.75 -1.57
CA ALA A 95 -1.74 16.39 -0.33
C ALA A 95 -2.09 14.98 0.15
N ARG A 96 -3.36 14.57 0.08
CA ARG A 96 -3.79 13.20 0.42
C ARG A 96 -3.16 12.15 -0.49
N ALA A 97 -3.04 12.42 -1.78
CA ALA A 97 -2.41 11.50 -2.71
C ALA A 97 -0.92 11.32 -2.41
N ASP A 98 -0.22 12.37 -2.01
CA ASP A 98 1.18 12.29 -1.60
C ASP A 98 1.34 11.51 -0.28
N GLN A 99 0.43 11.73 0.69
CA GLN A 99 0.38 10.94 1.92
C GLN A 99 0.12 9.45 1.64
N LEU A 100 -0.84 9.16 0.76
CA LEU A 100 -1.17 7.80 0.37
C LEU A 100 0.03 7.14 -0.31
N SER A 101 0.71 7.83 -1.23
CA SER A 101 1.93 7.32 -1.87
C SER A 101 3.00 6.95 -0.84
N ALA A 102 3.29 7.84 0.11
CA ALA A 102 4.28 7.58 1.14
C ALA A 102 3.89 6.40 2.04
N LEU A 103 2.60 6.27 2.36
CA LEU A 103 2.09 5.17 3.18
C LEU A 103 2.11 3.84 2.44
N GLN A 104 1.82 3.82 1.14
CA GLN A 104 1.96 2.63 0.30
C GLN A 104 3.42 2.15 0.28
N ASP A 105 4.39 3.07 0.18
CA ASP A 105 5.82 2.72 0.26
C ASP A 105 6.21 2.14 1.63
N GLN A 106 5.65 2.68 2.72
CA GLN A 106 5.85 2.12 4.06
C GLN A 106 5.26 0.71 4.19
N ILE A 107 4.05 0.49 3.66
CA ILE A 107 3.40 -0.84 3.66
C ILE A 107 4.26 -1.85 2.90
N LEU A 108 4.74 -1.50 1.70
CA LEU A 108 5.60 -2.38 0.91
C LEU A 108 6.89 -2.72 1.66
N ALA A 109 7.52 -1.74 2.31
CA ALA A 109 8.72 -1.96 3.11
C ALA A 109 8.48 -2.89 4.31
N VAL A 110 7.35 -2.74 5.01
CA VAL A 110 6.99 -3.63 6.12
C VAL A 110 6.67 -5.05 5.60
N VAL A 111 6.02 -5.17 4.45
CA VAL A 111 5.77 -6.47 3.82
C VAL A 111 7.08 -7.15 3.43
N ASP A 112 8.04 -6.42 2.87
CA ASP A 112 9.39 -6.92 2.59
C ASP A 112 10.11 -7.45 3.84
N GLU A 113 10.03 -6.69 4.93
CA GLU A 113 10.56 -7.08 6.23
C GLU A 113 9.90 -8.36 6.76
N LEU A 114 8.57 -8.41 6.80
CA LEU A 114 7.81 -9.53 7.34
C LEU A 114 7.93 -10.79 6.48
N SER A 115 8.05 -10.64 5.15
CA SER A 115 8.31 -11.78 4.25
C SER A 115 9.57 -12.53 4.66
N SER A 116 10.57 -11.88 5.28
CA SER A 116 11.79 -12.55 5.73
C SER A 116 11.64 -13.52 6.90
N GLY A 117 10.57 -13.39 7.69
CA GLY A 117 10.30 -14.18 8.88
C GLY A 117 8.93 -14.89 8.87
N SER A 118 8.34 -15.09 7.69
CA SER A 118 7.04 -15.75 7.55
C SER A 118 7.06 -17.22 7.99
N ILE A 119 5.89 -17.75 8.29
CA ILE A 119 5.74 -19.14 8.76
C ILE A 119 6.22 -20.15 7.71
N ASP A 120 6.03 -19.87 6.42
CA ASP A 120 6.45 -20.74 5.32
C ASP A 120 7.98 -20.81 5.22
N ARG A 121 8.69 -19.69 5.46
CA ARG A 121 10.16 -19.71 5.54
C ARG A 121 10.66 -20.46 6.77
N LEU A 122 10.01 -20.30 7.91
CA LEU A 122 10.34 -21.06 9.13
C LEU A 122 10.14 -22.56 8.93
N MET A 123 9.04 -22.96 8.27
CA MET A 123 8.73 -24.36 7.96
C MET A 123 9.62 -24.93 6.85
N GLY A 124 10.18 -24.08 5.99
CA GLY A 124 11.14 -24.47 4.96
C GLY A 124 12.60 -24.59 5.45
N MET A 125 12.92 -24.13 6.66
CA MET A 125 14.24 -24.29 7.25
C MET A 125 14.47 -25.74 7.67
N SER A 126 15.71 -26.23 7.49
CA SER A 126 16.13 -27.45 8.15
C SER A 126 16.19 -27.24 9.67
N ASP A 127 16.10 -28.32 10.46
CA ASP A 127 16.21 -28.24 11.92
C ASP A 127 17.51 -27.55 12.39
N ALA A 128 18.61 -27.73 11.64
CA ALA A 128 19.89 -27.09 11.92
C ALA A 128 19.86 -25.58 11.64
N ASP A 129 19.26 -25.17 10.52
CA ASP A 129 19.11 -23.75 10.17
C ASP A 129 18.17 -23.03 11.13
N LEU A 130 17.07 -23.69 11.53
CA LEU A 130 16.15 -23.17 12.52
C LEU A 130 16.83 -22.99 13.89
N ALA A 131 17.61 -23.98 14.33
CA ALA A 131 18.37 -23.89 15.58
C ALA A 131 19.38 -22.73 15.56
N ALA A 132 20.11 -22.55 14.45
CA ALA A 132 21.03 -21.43 14.28
C ALA A 132 20.30 -20.07 14.27
N ALA A 133 19.13 -19.99 13.65
CA ALA A 133 18.31 -18.77 13.62
C ALA A 133 17.77 -18.40 15.01
N VAL A 134 17.38 -19.39 15.83
CA VAL A 134 16.96 -19.18 17.22
C VAL A 134 18.13 -18.76 18.11
N LEU A 135 19.27 -19.44 18.01
CA LEU A 135 20.47 -19.13 18.81
C LEU A 135 21.06 -17.75 18.48
N SER A 136 20.92 -17.29 17.23
CA SER A 136 21.34 -15.95 16.81
C SER A 136 20.31 -14.85 17.10
N GLY A 137 19.14 -15.20 17.63
CA GLY A 137 18.06 -14.24 17.93
C GLY A 137 17.33 -13.70 16.68
N ARG A 138 17.59 -14.27 15.50
CA ARG A 138 16.86 -13.94 14.26
C ARG A 138 15.41 -14.45 14.29
N VAL A 139 15.15 -15.51 15.07
CA VAL A 139 13.83 -16.08 15.28
C VAL A 139 13.57 -16.17 16.77
N ASN A 140 12.52 -15.50 17.25
CA ASN A 140 12.03 -15.66 18.61
C ASN A 140 10.92 -16.71 18.63
N LEU A 141 11.19 -17.84 19.27
CA LEU A 141 10.16 -18.86 19.52
C LEU A 141 9.15 -18.32 20.56
N PRO A 142 7.86 -18.64 20.42
CA PRO A 142 6.87 -18.29 21.43
C PRO A 142 7.27 -18.91 22.77
N LYS A 143 7.27 -18.10 23.83
CA LYS A 143 7.48 -18.59 25.20
C LYS A 143 6.27 -19.46 25.58
N ARG A 144 6.54 -20.71 25.96
CA ARG A 144 5.53 -21.62 26.53
C ARG A 144 5.07 -21.15 27.89
#